data_AF-A0A662G921-F1
#
_entry.id   AF-A0A662G921-F1
#
_cell.length_a   1.000
_cell.length_b   1.000
_cell.length_c   1.000
_cell.angle_alpha   90.00
_cell.angle_beta   90.00
_cell.angle_gamma   90.00
#
_symmetry.space_group_name_H-M   'P 1'
#
loop_
_entity.id
_entity.type
_entity.pdbx_description
1 polymer ?
#
loop_
_entity_poly.entity_id
_entity_poly.type
_entity_poly.pdbx_seq_one_letter_code
_entity_poly.pdbx_strand_id
1 'polypeptide(L)'
;FRKKDFNILINIRARKMLPSQLIIEAKWVIYSLIREGRIRDINEALKDFNDGLRFLMYRNFLSIVNLLDPEIDLLEGKIYKICRIKDYFDRIILAVAKFYDAILLTEDRDLLNLDVEKYSNLIPRKIMNWKTLKKQLLK
;
A
#
# COMPACT_ATOMS: atom_id res chain seq x y z
N PHE A 1 -4.63 11.35 6.41
CA PHE A 1 -3.20 11.54 6.12
C PHE A 1 -2.98 12.90 5.46
N ARG A 2 -2.03 13.73 5.91
CA ARG A 2 -1.72 15.07 5.38
C ARG A 2 -0.22 15.21 5.05
N LYS A 3 0.21 16.29 4.39
CA LYS A 3 1.65 16.55 4.10
C LYS A 3 2.56 16.44 5.34
N LYS A 4 2.11 16.95 6.49
CA LYS A 4 2.82 16.79 7.77
C LYS A 4 2.95 15.33 8.21
N ASP A 5 1.93 14.51 7.95
CA ASP A 5 1.95 13.08 8.27
C ASP A 5 2.95 12.34 7.38
N PHE A 6 3.05 12.71 6.10
CA PHE A 6 4.07 12.18 5.20
C PHE A 6 5.49 12.50 5.69
N ASN A 7 5.74 13.74 6.12
CA ASN A 7 7.02 14.12 6.71
C ASN A 7 7.36 13.30 7.97
N ILE A 8 6.37 12.92 8.77
CA ILE A 8 6.60 12.01 9.90
C ILE A 8 6.93 10.60 9.37
N LEU A 9 6.14 10.08 8.42
CA LEU A 9 6.32 8.76 7.84
C LEU A 9 7.74 8.57 7.27
N ILE A 10 8.24 9.54 6.50
CA ILE A 10 9.59 9.46 5.92
C ILE A 10 10.68 9.41 7.00
N ASN A 11 10.48 10.04 8.15
CA ASN A 11 11.45 10.13 9.24
C ASN A 11 11.38 8.99 10.26
N ILE A 12 10.38 8.11 10.21
CA ILE A 12 10.33 6.92 11.08
C ILE A 12 11.54 6.02 10.77
N ARG A 13 12.30 5.63 11.79
CA ARG A 13 13.42 4.66 11.65
C ARG A 13 12.89 3.23 11.51
N ALA A 14 12.28 2.94 10.38
CA ALA A 14 11.83 1.61 9.99
C ALA A 14 12.03 1.43 8.49
N ARG A 15 12.34 0.20 8.08
CA ARG A 15 12.28 -0.16 6.66
C ARG A 15 10.82 -0.03 6.20
N LYS A 16 10.59 0.76 5.16
CA LYS A 16 9.27 0.93 4.56
C LYS A 16 9.30 0.28 3.19
N MET A 17 8.21 -0.38 2.86
CA MET A 17 8.07 -1.12 1.61
C MET A 17 6.85 -0.61 0.87
N LEU A 18 6.96 -0.49 -0.44
CA LEU A 18 5.88 -0.07 -1.31
C LEU A 18 5.71 -1.12 -2.42
N PRO A 19 4.66 -1.96 -2.37
CA PRO A 19 4.27 -2.77 -3.52
C PRO A 19 4.08 -1.88 -4.75
N SER A 20 4.75 -2.22 -5.86
CA SER A 20 4.64 -1.47 -7.12
C SER A 20 3.20 -1.44 -7.67
N GLN A 21 2.38 -2.42 -7.31
CA GLN A 21 0.95 -2.48 -7.62
C GLN A 21 0.17 -1.27 -7.05
N LEU A 22 0.57 -0.71 -5.90
CA LEU A 22 -0.05 0.50 -5.35
C LEU A 22 0.25 1.75 -6.18
N ILE A 23 1.38 1.78 -6.90
CA ILE A 23 1.71 2.87 -7.83
C ILE A 23 0.78 2.79 -9.06
N ILE A 24 0.49 1.57 -9.53
CA ILE A 24 -0.46 1.33 -10.62
C ILE A 24 -1.87 1.75 -10.19
N GLU A 25 -2.29 1.32 -9.00
CA GLU A 25 -3.59 1.69 -8.44
C GLU A 25 -3.73 3.22 -8.31
N ALA A 26 -2.71 3.91 -7.78
CA ALA A 26 -2.69 5.37 -7.70
C ALA A 26 -2.79 6.03 -9.09
N LYS A 27 -2.14 5.45 -10.11
CA LYS A 27 -2.25 5.95 -11.49
C LYS A 27 -3.67 5.77 -12.04
N TRP A 28 -4.32 4.65 -11.74
CA TRP A 28 -5.70 4.39 -12.14
C TRP A 28 -6.68 5.37 -11.49
N VAL A 29 -6.46 5.72 -10.22
CA VAL A 29 -7.25 6.77 -9.53
C VAL A 29 -7.13 8.10 -10.28
N ILE A 30 -5.91 8.51 -10.67
CA ILE A 30 -5.71 9.75 -11.46
C ILE A 30 -6.52 9.70 -12.76
N TYR A 31 -6.49 8.59 -13.50
CA TYR A 31 -7.27 8.45 -14.73
C TYR A 31 -8.79 8.45 -14.48
N SER A 32 -9.27 7.87 -13.38
CA SER A 32 -10.69 7.94 -13.03
C SER A 32 -11.11 9.38 -12.76
N LEU A 33 -10.30 10.14 -12.01
CA LEU A 33 -10.58 11.55 -11.71
C LEU A 33 -10.59 12.43 -12.98
N ILE A 34 -9.72 12.14 -13.95
CA ILE A 34 -9.73 12.81 -15.27
C ILE A 34 -11.02 12.49 -16.01
N ARG A 35 -11.40 11.21 -16.09
CA ARG A 35 -12.62 10.77 -16.78
C ARG A 35 -13.89 11.33 -16.14
N GLU A 36 -13.89 11.51 -14.83
CA GLU A 36 -14.97 12.14 -14.06
C GLU A 36 -14.99 13.69 -14.20
N GLY A 37 -14.03 14.29 -14.92
CA GLY A 37 -13.93 15.74 -15.10
C GLY A 37 -13.48 16.51 -13.85
N ARG A 38 -13.02 15.80 -12.81
CA ARG A 38 -12.53 16.37 -11.54
C ARG A 38 -11.11 16.89 -11.66
N ILE A 39 -10.33 16.36 -12.60
CA ILE A 39 -9.04 16.89 -13.04
C ILE A 39 -9.22 17.37 -14.48
N ARG A 40 -8.97 18.66 -14.71
CA ARG A 40 -9.11 19.28 -16.04
C ARG A 40 -7.78 19.40 -16.78
N ASP A 41 -6.71 19.73 -16.06
CA ASP A 41 -5.36 19.77 -16.63
C ASP A 41 -4.71 18.38 -16.54
N ILE A 42 -4.85 17.61 -17.61
CA ILE A 42 -4.28 16.26 -17.71
C ILE A 42 -2.75 16.32 -17.70
N ASN A 43 -2.15 17.32 -18.36
CA ASN A 43 -0.70 17.42 -18.48
C ASN A 43 -0.06 17.71 -17.13
N GLU A 44 -0.65 18.62 -16.36
CA GLU A 44 -0.23 18.92 -14.99
C GLU A 44 -0.35 17.67 -14.09
N ALA A 45 -1.49 16.98 -14.12
CA ALA A 45 -1.68 15.77 -13.32
C ALA A 45 -0.70 14.64 -13.67
N LEU A 46 -0.41 14.44 -14.95
CA LEU A 46 0.60 13.47 -15.39
C LEU A 46 2.01 13.88 -14.98
N LYS A 47 2.34 15.17 -15.06
CA LYS A 47 3.62 15.71 -14.61
C LYS A 47 3.79 15.50 -13.10
N ASP A 48 2.80 15.88 -12.29
CA ASP A 48 2.83 15.74 -10.84
C ASP A 48 2.96 14.28 -10.39
N PHE A 49 2.24 13.37 -11.04
CA PHE A 49 2.38 11.93 -10.77
C PHE A 49 3.82 11.46 -11.02
N ASN A 50 4.42 11.86 -12.15
CA ASN A 50 5.78 11.45 -12.51
C ASN A 50 6.84 12.09 -11.60
N ASP A 51 6.65 13.34 -11.17
CA ASP A 51 7.53 13.99 -10.21
C ASP A 51 7.47 13.28 -8.85
N GLY A 52 6.28 12.87 -8.41
CA GLY A 52 6.08 12.01 -7.25
C GLY A 52 6.76 10.65 -7.39
N LEU A 53 6.62 9.98 -8.54
CA LEU A 53 7.26 8.69 -8.81
C LEU A 53 8.79 8.78 -8.76
N ARG A 54 9.38 9.80 -9.41
CA ARG A 54 10.82 10.07 -9.32
C ARG A 54 11.26 10.27 -7.87
N PHE A 55 10.49 11.04 -7.10
CA PHE A 55 10.78 11.25 -5.68
C PHE A 55 10.77 9.93 -4.90
N LEU A 56 9.80 9.03 -5.13
CA LEU A 56 9.73 7.73 -4.48
C LEU A 56 10.91 6.82 -4.87
N MET A 57 11.31 6.81 -6.15
CA MET A 57 12.38 5.95 -6.66
C MET A 57 13.78 6.38 -6.20
N TYR A 58 14.08 7.69 -6.16
CA TYR A 58 15.46 8.16 -5.96
C TYR A 58 15.81 8.55 -4.53
N ARG A 59 14.83 8.72 -3.65
CA ARG A 59 15.09 9.18 -2.27
C ARG A 59 15.36 8.05 -1.28
N ASN A 60 15.35 6.78 -1.71
CA ASN A 60 15.68 5.58 -0.94
C ASN A 60 14.97 5.42 0.43
N PHE A 61 13.89 6.15 0.70
CA PHE A 61 13.15 6.05 1.96
C PHE A 61 12.06 4.96 1.93
N LEU A 62 11.71 4.47 0.73
CA LEU A 62 10.86 3.28 0.51
C LEU A 62 11.65 2.28 -0.35
N SER A 63 11.56 1.00 0.01
CA SER A 63 11.93 -0.08 -0.90
C SER A 63 10.72 -0.42 -1.78
N ILE A 64 10.80 -0.17 -3.08
CA ILE A 64 9.78 -0.61 -4.02
C ILE A 64 9.90 -2.12 -4.20
N VAL A 65 8.82 -2.84 -3.91
CA VAL A 65 8.76 -4.30 -4.08
C VAL A 65 8.36 -4.60 -5.51
N ASN A 66 9.10 -5.52 -6.14
CA ASN A 66 8.93 -5.86 -7.54
C ASN A 66 7.56 -6.52 -7.80
N LEU A 67 7.07 -6.39 -9.04
CA LEU A 67 5.69 -6.71 -9.40
C LEU A 67 5.43 -8.22 -9.51
N LEU A 68 6.46 -9.01 -9.81
CA LEU A 68 6.36 -10.42 -10.16
C LEU A 68 7.34 -11.25 -9.33
N ASP A 69 6.85 -11.74 -8.19
CA ASP A 69 7.53 -12.72 -7.34
C ASP A 69 6.62 -13.96 -7.22
N PRO A 70 7.05 -15.15 -7.67
CA PRO A 70 6.21 -16.35 -7.66
C PRO A 70 5.69 -16.75 -6.27
N GLU A 71 6.46 -16.49 -5.21
CA GLU A 71 6.05 -16.85 -3.84
C GLU A 71 4.95 -15.91 -3.34
N ILE A 72 5.05 -14.63 -3.69
CA ILE A 72 4.02 -13.63 -3.38
C ILE A 72 2.74 -13.92 -4.19
N ASP A 73 2.87 -14.26 -5.46
CA ASP A 73 1.74 -14.61 -6.33
C ASP A 73 1.01 -15.88 -5.83
N LEU A 74 1.75 -16.91 -5.44
CA LEU A 74 1.17 -18.11 -4.86
C LEU A 74 0.44 -17.81 -3.54
N LEU A 75 0.98 -16.92 -2.71
CA LEU A 75 0.34 -16.48 -1.47
C LEU A 75 -0.94 -15.66 -1.73
N GLU A 76 -0.91 -14.76 -2.70
CA GLU A 76 -2.07 -14.01 -3.20
C GLU A 76 -3.21 -14.95 -3.59
N GLY A 77 -2.91 -16.02 -4.35
CA GLY A 77 -3.90 -16.99 -4.79
C GLY A 77 -4.53 -17.77 -3.62
N LYS A 78 -3.74 -18.05 -2.57
CA LYS A 78 -4.25 -18.65 -1.32
C LYS A 78 -5.17 -17.69 -0.58
N ILE A 79 -4.83 -16.41 -0.51
CA ILE A 79 -5.68 -15.36 0.10
C ILE A 79 -7.03 -15.28 -0.64
N TYR A 80 -7.03 -15.31 -1.98
CA TYR A 80 -8.27 -15.35 -2.76
C TYR A 80 -9.16 -16.54 -2.38
N LYS A 81 -8.57 -17.74 -2.37
CA LYS A 81 -9.30 -18.99 -2.15
C LYS A 81 -9.86 -19.09 -0.73
N ILE A 82 -9.08 -18.71 0.28
CA ILE A 82 -9.39 -18.97 1.69
C ILE A 82 -10.03 -17.76 2.36
N CYS A 83 -9.47 -16.57 2.18
CA CYS A 83 -9.98 -15.32 2.78
C CYS A 83 -11.12 -14.69 1.97
N ARG A 84 -11.34 -15.14 0.73
CA ARG A 84 -12.43 -14.67 -0.17
C ARG A 84 -12.38 -13.18 -0.50
N ILE A 85 -11.20 -12.56 -0.42
CA ILE A 85 -10.97 -11.16 -0.79
C ILE A 85 -10.97 -11.05 -2.32
N LYS A 86 -11.89 -10.27 -2.89
CA LYS A 86 -12.11 -10.23 -4.34
C LYS A 86 -11.24 -9.22 -5.08
N ASP A 87 -10.82 -8.15 -4.43
CA ASP A 87 -9.95 -7.16 -5.05
C ASP A 87 -8.50 -7.66 -5.15
N TYR A 88 -7.90 -7.57 -6.34
CA TYR A 88 -6.54 -8.04 -6.57
C TYR A 88 -5.49 -7.18 -5.85
N PHE A 89 -5.66 -5.86 -5.84
CA PHE A 89 -4.74 -4.95 -5.17
C PHE A 89 -4.74 -5.21 -3.66
N ASP A 90 -5.91 -5.44 -3.06
CA ASP A 90 -6.01 -5.84 -1.65
C ASP A 90 -5.28 -7.15 -1.34
N ARG A 91 -5.45 -8.16 -2.20
CA ARG A 91 -4.80 -9.45 -1.97
C ARG A 91 -3.28 -9.37 -2.12
N ILE A 92 -2.79 -8.69 -3.15
CA ILE A 92 -1.34 -8.62 -3.38
C ILE A 92 -0.65 -7.81 -2.29
N ILE A 93 -1.27 -6.73 -1.76
CA ILE A 93 -0.66 -6.00 -0.64
C ILE A 93 -0.63 -6.80 0.66
N LEU A 94 -1.66 -7.61 0.92
CA LEU A 94 -1.66 -8.55 2.05
C LEU A 94 -0.56 -9.61 1.87
N ALA A 95 -0.44 -10.18 0.66
CA ALA A 95 0.59 -11.17 0.34
C ALA A 95 2.00 -10.60 0.54
N VAL A 96 2.28 -9.41 0.02
CA VAL A 96 3.58 -8.73 0.20
C VAL A 96 3.85 -8.48 1.69
N ALA A 97 2.88 -7.93 2.43
CA ALA A 97 3.05 -7.67 3.85
C ALA A 97 3.32 -8.95 4.65
N LYS A 98 2.62 -10.05 4.33
CA LYS A 98 2.85 -11.35 4.95
C LYS A 98 4.21 -11.95 4.60
N PHE A 99 4.58 -11.93 3.32
CA PHE A 99 5.83 -12.52 2.83
C PHE A 99 7.06 -11.90 3.50
N TYR A 100 7.04 -10.58 3.69
CA TYR A 100 8.13 -9.84 4.36
C TYR A 100 7.98 -9.72 5.89
N ASP A 101 6.99 -10.39 6.50
CA ASP A 101 6.62 -10.23 7.92
C ASP A 101 6.48 -8.75 8.35
N ALA A 102 5.92 -7.95 7.45
CA ALA A 102 5.73 -6.51 7.63
C ALA A 102 4.37 -6.19 8.26
N ILE A 103 4.30 -5.02 8.89
CA ILE A 103 3.03 -4.41 9.30
C ILE A 103 2.38 -3.81 8.06
N LEU A 104 1.13 -4.18 7.76
CA LEU A 104 0.35 -3.50 6.73
C LEU A 104 -0.22 -2.20 7.31
N LEU A 105 0.20 -1.07 6.73
CA LEU A 105 -0.33 0.25 7.04
C LEU A 105 -1.37 0.63 5.98
N THR A 106 -2.66 0.68 6.35
CA THR A 106 -3.75 1.00 5.43
C THR A 106 -4.86 1.80 6.11
N GLU A 107 -5.57 2.62 5.34
CA GLU A 107 -6.78 3.31 5.76
C GLU A 107 -8.06 2.56 5.32
N ASP A 108 -7.90 1.46 4.57
CA ASP A 108 -9.00 0.60 4.13
C ASP A 108 -9.64 -0.12 5.32
N ARG A 109 -10.96 0.07 5.50
CA ARG A 109 -11.68 -0.48 6.65
C ARG A 109 -11.91 -1.98 6.54
N ASP A 110 -12.09 -2.50 5.34
CA ASP A 110 -12.33 -3.92 5.12
C ASP A 110 -11.07 -4.72 5.46
N LEU A 111 -9.90 -4.20 5.09
CA LEU A 111 -8.61 -4.77 5.48
C LEU A 111 -8.32 -4.63 6.98
N LEU A 112 -8.66 -3.48 7.58
CA LEU A 112 -8.47 -3.26 9.02
C LEU A 112 -9.34 -4.18 9.89
N ASN A 113 -10.48 -4.65 9.36
CA ASN A 113 -11.41 -5.52 10.06
C ASN A 113 -11.13 -7.02 9.84
N LEU A 114 -10.07 -7.38 9.10
CA LEU A 114 -9.70 -8.78 8.88
C LEU A 114 -9.32 -9.45 10.20
N ASP A 115 -9.77 -10.69 10.36
CA ASP A 115 -9.40 -11.55 11.49
C ASP A 115 -7.98 -12.10 11.32
N VAL A 116 -7.01 -11.34 11.83
CA VAL A 116 -5.57 -11.67 11.74
C VAL A 116 -5.19 -12.94 12.49
N GLU A 117 -5.95 -13.34 13.50
CA GLU A 117 -5.69 -14.58 14.25
C GLU A 117 -6.12 -15.79 13.43
N LYS A 118 -7.36 -15.74 12.91
CA LYS A 118 -7.92 -16.81 12.06
C LYS A 118 -7.10 -17.05 10.80
N TYR A 119 -6.56 -15.99 10.19
CA TYR A 119 -5.80 -16.07 8.94
C TYR A 119 -4.31 -15.81 9.13
N SER A 120 -3.76 -15.99 10.33
CA SER A 120 -2.37 -15.69 10.70
C SER A 120 -1.31 -16.32 9.78
N ASN A 121 -1.63 -17.46 9.14
CA ASN A 121 -0.76 -18.13 8.16
C ASN A 121 -0.76 -17.50 6.76
N LEU A 122 -1.74 -16.65 6.44
CA LEU A 122 -1.97 -16.10 5.10
C LEU A 122 -1.84 -14.58 5.02
N ILE A 123 -2.18 -13.87 6.09
CA ILE A 123 -2.17 -12.40 6.13
C ILE A 123 -1.18 -11.89 7.18
N PRO A 124 -0.68 -10.65 7.05
CA PRO A 124 0.25 -10.07 8.03
C PRO A 124 -0.29 -10.14 9.44
N ARG A 125 0.60 -10.36 10.41
CA ARG A 125 0.25 -10.45 11.85
C ARG A 125 -0.35 -9.15 12.40
N LYS A 126 -0.13 -8.03 11.70
CA LYS A 126 -0.59 -6.72 12.14
C LYS A 126 -1.00 -5.87 10.95
N ILE A 127 -2.23 -5.41 10.99
CA ILE A 127 -2.80 -4.42 10.07
C ILE A 127 -3.22 -3.22 10.92
N MET A 128 -2.83 -2.01 10.52
CA MET A 128 -3.20 -0.81 11.26
C MET A 128 -3.31 0.41 10.35
N ASN A 129 -3.97 1.45 10.84
CA ASN A 129 -4.03 2.74 10.17
C ASN A 129 -2.97 3.71 10.72
N TRP A 130 -2.83 4.86 10.05
CA TRP A 130 -1.87 5.89 10.41
C TRP A 130 -2.11 6.46 11.82
N LYS A 131 -3.38 6.58 12.23
CA LYS A 131 -3.73 7.08 13.58
C LYS A 131 -3.18 6.14 14.66
N THR A 132 -3.32 4.83 14.47
CA THR A 132 -2.81 3.81 15.40
C THR A 132 -1.28 3.78 15.41
N LEU A 133 -0.64 3.84 14.24
CA LEU A 133 0.82 3.90 14.15
C LEU A 133 1.39 5.12 14.88
N LYS A 134 0.85 6.32 14.64
CA LYS A 134 1.29 7.54 15.34
C LYS A 134 1.17 7.43 16.85
N LYS A 135 0.08 6.85 17.37
CA LYS A 135 -0.09 6.62 18.80
C LYS A 135 0.97 5.68 19.37
N GLN A 136 1.50 4.75 18.59
CA GLN A 136 2.57 3.84 19.01
C GLN A 136 3.95 4.51 18.96
N LEU A 137 4.16 5.47 18.06
CA LEU A 137 5.43 6.20 17.91
C LEU A 137 5.60 7.38 18.87
N LEU A 138 4.50 7.91 19.39
CA LEU A 138 4.47 9.04 20.35
C LEU A 138 4.35 8.56 21.80
N LYS A 139 4.51 7.26 22.05
CA LYS A 139 4.76 6.71 23.38
C LYS A 139 6.26 6.76 23.64
#